data_AF-A0A9D4G8F7-F1
#
_entry.id   AF-A0A9D4G8F7-F1
#
_cell.length_a   1.000
_cell.length_b   1.000
_cell.length_c   1.000
_cell.angle_alpha   90.00
_cell.angle_beta   90.00
_cell.angle_gamma   90.00
#
_symmetry.space_group_name_H-M   'P 1'
#
loop_
_entity.id
_entity.type
_entity.pdbx_description
1 polymer ?
#
loop_
_entity_poly.entity_id
_entity_poly.type
_entity_poly.pdbx_seq_one_letter_code
_entity_poly.pdbx_strand_id
1 'polypeptide(L)'
;MSSVSLTHSKARACSVGINTNCSCGKLSHEAPTGDFKWGGCGDDVEFGLRFSELFTAYHNDKMSKNKKTMMNSYNTAVREKG
;
A
#
# COMPACT_ATOMS: atom_id res chain seq x y z
N MET A 1 -7.56 3.08 -11.94
CA MET A 1 -6.46 2.61 -11.06
C MET A 1 -7.10 1.93 -9.86
N SER A 2 -6.66 0.72 -9.53
CA SER A 2 -7.23 -0.05 -8.41
C SER A 2 -6.37 0.13 -7.15
N SER A 3 -6.97 0.15 -5.95
CA SER A 3 -6.26 0.38 -4.68
C SER A 3 -5.08 -0.58 -4.49
N VAL A 4 -5.25 -1.88 -4.79
CA VAL A 4 -4.19 -2.88 -4.69
C VAL A 4 -2.98 -2.56 -5.59
N SER A 5 -3.23 -2.08 -6.80
CA SER A 5 -2.16 -1.72 -7.74
C SER A 5 -1.37 -0.51 -7.26
N LEU A 6 -2.03 0.46 -6.62
CA LEU A 6 -1.39 1.62 -6.00
C LEU A 6 -0.55 1.21 -4.80
N THR A 7 -1.12 0.39 -3.90
CA THR A 7 -0.42 -0.20 -2.75
C THR A 7 0.86 -0.90 -3.20
N HIS A 8 0.76 -1.84 -4.14
CA HIS A 8 1.90 -2.62 -4.60
C HIS A 8 2.96 -1.74 -5.26
N SER A 9 2.55 -0.84 -6.16
CA SER A 9 3.49 0.05 -6.85
C SER A 9 4.26 0.96 -5.89
N LYS A 10 3.58 1.48 -4.86
CA LYS A 10 4.25 2.33 -3.85
C LYS A 10 5.15 1.54 -2.92
N ALA A 11 4.68 0.41 -2.38
CA ALA A 11 5.50 -0.44 -1.52
C ALA A 11 6.76 -0.91 -2.25
N ARG A 12 6.62 -1.28 -3.54
CA ARG A 12 7.75 -1.69 -4.39
C ARG A 12 8.71 -0.53 -4.68
N ALA A 13 8.21 0.66 -4.98
CA ALA A 13 9.07 1.82 -5.23
C ALA A 13 9.94 2.17 -4.03
N CYS A 14 9.44 1.94 -2.81
CA CYS A 14 10.20 2.12 -1.56
C CYS A 14 11.29 1.04 -1.42
N SER A 15 10.95 -0.22 -1.65
CA SER A 15 11.92 -1.32 -1.48
C SER A 15 13.07 -1.27 -2.48
N VAL A 16 12.83 -0.78 -3.70
CA VAL A 16 13.88 -0.59 -4.71
C VAL A 16 14.58 0.78 -4.63
N GLY A 17 14.20 1.64 -3.68
CA GLY A 17 14.85 2.93 -3.45
C GLY A 17 14.55 4.03 -4.48
N ILE A 18 13.49 3.89 -5.27
CA ILE A 18 13.06 4.94 -6.23
C ILE A 18 12.45 6.15 -5.50
N ASN A 19 11.86 5.93 -4.32
CA ASN A 19 11.26 6.99 -3.51
C ASN A 19 11.95 7.07 -2.14
N THR A 20 12.42 8.26 -1.77
CA THR A 20 13.12 8.50 -0.50
C THR A 20 12.19 8.86 0.66
N ASN A 21 10.91 9.13 0.40
CA ASN A 21 9.92 9.51 1.42
C ASN A 21 9.22 8.30 2.07
N CYS A 22 9.88 7.15 2.09
CA CYS A 22 9.39 5.92 2.69
C CYS A 22 10.56 5.00 3.04
N SER A 23 10.27 3.94 3.79
CA SER A 23 11.25 2.99 4.32
C SER A 23 10.95 1.57 3.85
N CYS A 24 11.91 0.67 4.06
CA CYS A 24 11.71 -0.77 3.88
C CYS A 24 10.64 -1.31 4.85
N GLY A 25 9.94 -2.36 4.44
CA GLY A 25 9.05 -3.10 5.31
C GLY A 25 9.78 -3.72 6.51
N LYS A 26 9.04 -3.92 7.60
CA LYS A 26 9.56 -4.55 8.82
C LYS A 26 10.01 -5.98 8.53
N LEU A 27 11.21 -6.34 8.98
CA LEU A 27 11.65 -7.73 8.99
C LEU A 27 10.83 -8.52 10.02
N SER A 28 10.66 -9.81 9.76
CA SER A 28 10.00 -10.69 10.72
C SER A 28 10.77 -10.74 12.03
N HIS A 29 10.02 -10.74 13.15
CA HIS A 29 10.58 -10.99 14.48
C HIS A 29 10.77 -12.49 14.77
N GLU A 30 10.25 -13.37 13.90
CA GLU A 30 10.45 -14.81 14.00
C GLU A 30 11.95 -15.13 13.92
N ALA A 31 12.46 -15.96 14.82
CA ALA A 31 13.84 -16.39 14.74
C ALA A 31 14.07 -17.17 13.43
N PRO A 32 15.09 -16.84 12.63
CA PRO A 32 15.43 -17.64 11.46
C PRO A 32 15.72 -19.09 11.88
N THR A 33 15.24 -20.06 11.10
CA THR A 33 15.50 -21.49 11.34
C THR A 33 16.63 -22.00 10.44
N GLY A 34 17.54 -22.78 11.02
CA GLY A 34 18.70 -23.33 10.29
C GLY A 34 19.66 -22.26 9.79
N ASP A 35 20.11 -22.37 8.54
CA ASP A 35 21.06 -21.44 7.90
C ASP A 35 20.40 -20.19 7.29
N PHE A 36 19.06 -20.10 7.36
CA PHE A 36 18.32 -18.96 6.84
C PHE A 36 18.54 -17.72 7.73
N LYS A 37 18.51 -16.52 7.12
CA LYS A 37 18.56 -15.24 7.84
C LYS A 37 17.59 -14.26 7.19
N TRP A 38 16.81 -13.55 8.00
CA TRP A 38 16.07 -12.38 7.53
C TRP A 38 17.05 -11.28 7.14
N GLY A 39 16.73 -10.55 6.06
CA GLY A 39 17.55 -9.45 5.60
C GLY A 39 16.99 -8.82 4.33
N GLY A 40 17.73 -7.84 3.81
CA GLY A 40 17.34 -7.07 2.64
C GLY A 40 16.27 -6.00 2.94
N CYS A 41 15.73 -5.43 1.87
CA CYS A 41 14.69 -4.41 1.92
C CYS A 41 13.42 -4.98 1.31
N GLY A 42 12.44 -5.32 2.15
CA GLY A 42 11.13 -5.81 1.73
C GLY A 42 10.15 -4.67 1.40
N ASP A 43 9.09 -5.00 0.67
CA ASP A 43 7.99 -4.09 0.39
C ASP A 43 7.24 -3.73 1.70
N ASP A 44 7.08 -2.45 1.99
CA ASP A 44 6.22 -1.98 3.10
C ASP A 44 4.75 -1.90 2.63
N VAL A 45 4.05 -3.03 2.70
CA VAL A 45 2.65 -3.15 2.26
C VAL A 45 1.71 -2.30 3.14
N GLU A 46 1.99 -2.19 4.45
CA GLU A 46 1.19 -1.38 5.37
C GLU A 46 1.24 0.10 4.97
N PHE A 47 2.45 0.61 4.69
CA PHE A 47 2.62 1.96 4.15
C PHE A 47 1.90 2.13 2.79
N GLY A 48 2.07 1.16 1.88
CA GLY A 48 1.42 1.19 0.57
C GLY A 48 -0.10 1.28 0.67
N LEU A 49 -0.71 0.55 1.61
CA LEU A 49 -2.15 0.57 1.86
C LEU A 49 -2.61 1.91 2.37
N ARG A 50 -1.96 2.45 3.39
CA ARG A 50 -2.26 3.79 3.94
C ARG A 50 -2.14 4.88 2.87
N PHE A 51 -1.10 4.81 2.04
CA PHE A 51 -0.95 5.73 0.92
C PHE A 51 -2.13 5.61 -0.06
N SER A 52 -2.51 4.38 -0.44
CA SER A 52 -3.57 4.14 -1.41
C SER A 52 -4.95 4.61 -0.93
N GLU A 53 -5.25 4.39 0.36
CA GLU A 53 -6.47 4.89 1.02
C GLU A 53 -6.55 6.42 0.95
N LEU A 54 -5.48 7.10 1.37
CA LEU A 54 -5.41 8.56 1.38
C LEU A 54 -5.45 9.14 -0.04
N PHE A 55 -4.73 8.54 -0.98
CA PHE A 55 -4.70 8.95 -2.38
C PHE A 55 -6.10 8.85 -3.00
N THR A 56 -6.80 7.74 -2.77
CA THR A 56 -8.16 7.52 -3.28
C THR A 56 -9.16 8.49 -2.64
N ALA A 57 -9.08 8.69 -1.32
CA ALA A 57 -9.93 9.64 -0.61
C ALA A 57 -9.74 11.08 -1.11
N TYR A 58 -8.49 11.52 -1.25
CA TYR A 58 -8.17 12.85 -1.80
C TYR A 58 -8.66 13.01 -3.24
N HIS A 59 -8.44 11.99 -4.08
CA HIS A 59 -8.91 11.99 -5.46
C HIS A 59 -10.44 12.09 -5.51
N ASN A 60 -11.16 11.34 -4.66
CA ASN A 60 -12.61 11.37 -4.59
C ASN A 60 -13.15 12.72 -4.07
N ASP A 61 -12.52 13.34 -3.08
CA ASP A 61 -12.89 14.68 -2.59
C ASP A 61 -12.75 15.73 -3.69
N LYS A 62 -11.62 15.71 -4.41
CA LYS A 62 -11.40 16.59 -5.57
C LYS A 62 -12.40 16.36 -6.69
N MET A 63 -12.80 15.12 -6.94
CA MET A 63 -13.81 14.76 -7.94
C MET A 63 -15.25 15.04 -7.46
N SER A 64 -15.52 15.06 -6.15
CA SER A 64 -16.82 15.41 -5.56
C SER A 64 -17.20 16.88 -5.82
N LYS A 65 -16.20 17.77 -5.87
CA LYS A 65 -16.38 19.16 -6.34
C LYS A 65 -16.90 19.25 -7.79
N ASN A 66 -16.76 18.17 -8.57
CA ASN A 66 -17.35 17.98 -9.90
C ASN A 66 -18.58 17.05 -9.86
N LYS A 67 -19.58 17.32 -8.99
CA LYS A 67 -21.01 16.94 -9.04
C LYS A 67 -21.46 15.57 -9.61
N LYS A 68 -20.61 14.53 -9.66
CA LYS A 68 -20.96 13.22 -10.28
C LYS A 68 -20.35 11.99 -9.59
N THR A 69 -20.12 12.02 -8.28
CA THR A 69 -19.63 10.80 -7.59
C THR A 69 -20.44 10.47 -6.34
N MET A 70 -21.76 10.32 -6.51
CA MET A 70 -22.60 9.54 -5.58
C MET A 70 -22.88 8.19 -6.22
N MET A 71 -21.89 7.29 -6.19
CA MET A 71 -22.05 5.82 -6.17
C MET A 71 -20.67 5.19 -6.32
N ASN A 72 -20.11 4.67 -5.22
CA ASN A 72 -19.37 3.40 -5.14
C ASN A 72 -18.56 3.33 -3.83
N SER A 73 -19.25 3.38 -2.69
CA SER A 73 -18.67 3.05 -1.39
C SER A 73 -19.08 1.64 -0.95
N TYR A 74 -18.95 0.64 -1.83
CA TYR A 74 -19.24 -0.76 -1.47
C TYR A 74 -18.14 -1.77 -1.82
N ASN A 75 -16.92 -1.40 -2.24
CA ASN A 75 -15.98 -2.43 -2.72
C ASN A 75 -14.51 -2.25 -2.31
N THR A 76 -14.20 -1.74 -1.12
CA THR A 76 -12.79 -1.64 -0.67
C THR A 76 -12.41 -2.49 0.54
N ALA A 77 -13.36 -3.18 1.20
CA ALA A 77 -13.04 -3.97 2.40
C ALA A 77 -12.95 -5.51 2.18
N VAL A 78 -13.32 -6.03 1.01
CA VAL A 78 -13.56 -7.49 0.82
C VAL A 78 -12.38 -8.25 0.18
N ARG A 79 -11.16 -7.67 0.13
CA ARG A 79 -10.01 -8.36 -0.51
C ARG A 79 -8.76 -8.54 0.35
N GLU A 80 -8.78 -8.17 1.62
CA GLU A 80 -7.60 -8.29 2.50
C GLU A 80 -7.68 -9.42 3.52
N LYS A 81 -8.66 -10.33 3.43
CA LYS A 81 -8.76 -11.51 4.30
C LYS A 81 -9.25 -12.76 3.57
N GLY A 82 -8.59 -13.10 2.47
CA GLY A 82 -8.73 -14.39 1.79
C GLY A 82 -7.41 -15.12 1.79
#